data_AF-A0A956H623-F1
#
_entry.id   AF-A0A956H623-F1
#
_cell.length_a   1.000
_cell.length_b   1.000
_cell.length_c   1.000
_cell.angle_alpha   90.00
_cell.angle_beta   90.00
_cell.angle_gamma   90.00
#
_symmetry.space_group_name_H-M   'P 1'
#
loop_
_entity.id
_entity.type
_entity.pdbx_description
1 polymer ?
#
loop_
_entity_poly.entity_id
_entity_poly.type
_entity_poly.pdbx_seq_one_letter_code
_entity_poly.pdbx_strand_id
1 'polypeptide(L)'
;MHRPKWFIVVALTALVGVTACKKNEETTKPEDDTWVPDEDLEAANAPPPKSAEPQLSEEERLEQAKGLYREAEAKAAEEDWVGALPLYEQAYQLVPGKHGFALKVGLAAEKAGDCAKATTYLQHFVTYATEDKYQDDRTQAEALLADIEKRGC
;
A
#
# COMPACT_ATOMS: atom_id res chain seq x y z
N MET A 1 9.96 -16.07 46.82
CA MET A 1 9.35 -14.84 46.26
C MET A 1 8.70 -15.23 44.94
N HIS A 2 7.54 -15.91 44.95
CA HIS A 2 6.18 -15.36 44.86
C HIS A 2 5.94 -14.37 43.71
N ARG A 3 5.45 -14.89 42.58
CA ARG A 3 4.50 -14.20 41.70
C ARG A 3 3.38 -15.19 41.31
N PRO A 4 2.12 -14.96 41.71
CA PRO A 4 0.99 -15.81 41.34
C PRO A 4 0.32 -15.40 40.01
N LYS A 5 -0.26 -16.44 39.39
CA LYS A 5 -1.08 -16.51 38.16
C LYS A 5 -2.29 -15.59 38.19
N TRP A 6 -2.64 -14.99 37.05
CA TRP A 6 -4.04 -14.64 36.73
C TRP A 6 -4.36 -15.00 35.27
N PHE A 7 -5.15 -16.06 35.12
CA PHE A 7 -5.97 -16.36 33.95
C PHE A 7 -7.18 -15.41 33.95
N ILE A 8 -7.55 -14.83 32.80
CA ILE A 8 -8.93 -14.42 32.53
C ILE A 8 -9.27 -14.78 31.08
N VAL A 9 -10.21 -15.70 30.95
CA VAL A 9 -10.99 -16.07 29.76
C VAL A 9 -12.33 -15.36 29.87
N VAL A 10 -12.72 -14.51 28.91
CA VAL A 10 -14.09 -14.01 28.68
C VAL A 10 -14.10 -13.39 27.28
N ALA A 11 -15.10 -13.47 26.40
CA ALA A 11 -16.17 -14.40 26.11
C ALA A 11 -16.71 -13.94 24.74
N LEU A 12 -17.24 -14.90 23.99
CA LEU A 12 -17.99 -14.73 22.76
C LEU A 12 -19.17 -13.75 22.94
N THR A 13 -19.37 -12.82 22.02
CA THR A 13 -20.71 -12.33 21.66
C THR A 13 -20.75 -11.98 20.19
N ALA A 14 -21.37 -12.87 19.41
CA ALA A 14 -21.90 -12.59 18.09
C ALA A 14 -23.19 -11.78 18.24
N LEU A 15 -23.40 -10.78 17.40
CA LEU A 15 -24.71 -10.18 17.15
C LEU A 15 -24.90 -10.03 15.65
N VAL A 16 -25.75 -10.92 15.14
CA VAL A 16 -26.38 -10.91 13.83
C VAL A 16 -27.48 -9.85 13.85
N GLY A 17 -27.59 -9.05 12.78
CA GLY A 17 -28.69 -8.10 12.60
C GLY A 17 -28.88 -7.72 11.14
N VAL A 18 -29.72 -8.48 10.44
CA VAL A 18 -30.25 -8.21 9.09
C VAL A 18 -31.51 -7.37 9.22
N THR A 19 -31.65 -6.24 8.52
CA THR A 19 -32.96 -5.69 8.09
C THR A 19 -32.71 -4.65 6.98
N ALA A 20 -32.82 -5.01 5.70
CA ALA A 20 -34.02 -5.00 4.84
C ALA A 20 -34.46 -3.60 4.35
N CYS A 21 -34.53 -3.50 3.03
CA CYS A 21 -34.97 -2.36 2.22
C CYS A 21 -36.47 -2.09 2.34
N LYS A 22 -36.88 -0.83 2.49
CA LYS A 22 -38.12 -0.18 2.00
C LYS A 22 -38.13 1.23 2.63
N LYS A 23 -38.44 2.34 1.98
CA LYS A 23 -39.39 2.59 0.90
C LYS A 23 -39.08 4.01 0.36
N ASN A 24 -38.84 4.13 -0.94
CA ASN A 24 -39.09 5.37 -1.66
C ASN A 24 -40.60 5.43 -1.96
N GLU A 25 -41.13 6.64 -2.07
CA GLU A 25 -42.35 7.05 -2.77
C GLU A 25 -42.97 8.22 -2.00
N GLU A 26 -42.71 9.42 -2.49
CA GLU A 26 -43.70 10.43 -2.87
C GLU A 26 -42.86 11.58 -3.44
N THR A 27 -43.04 12.04 -4.65
CA THR A 27 -44.10 13.00 -4.94
C THR A 27 -44.16 13.23 -6.45
N THR A 28 -45.37 13.10 -6.97
CA THR A 28 -45.81 13.44 -8.32
C THR A 28 -45.69 14.94 -8.64
N LYS A 29 -45.29 15.29 -9.87
CA LYS A 29 -45.92 16.36 -10.67
C LYS A 29 -45.51 16.25 -12.16
N PRO A 30 -46.33 16.77 -13.08
CA PRO A 30 -46.53 16.24 -14.42
C PRO A 30 -45.63 16.91 -15.46
N GLU A 31 -45.44 16.16 -16.54
CA GLU A 31 -45.31 16.61 -17.93
C GLU A 31 -45.89 18.01 -18.24
N ASP A 32 -45.07 18.91 -18.79
CA ASP A 32 -45.14 19.34 -20.19
C ASP A 32 -44.03 20.39 -20.39
N ASP A 33 -43.28 20.30 -21.50
CA ASP A 33 -42.60 21.40 -22.20
C ASP A 33 -41.46 20.83 -23.05
N THR A 34 -41.85 20.41 -24.26
CA THR A 34 -41.17 20.71 -25.52
C THR A 34 -39.78 21.35 -25.39
N TRP A 35 -38.72 20.54 -25.50
CA TRP A 35 -37.37 21.05 -25.76
C TRP A 35 -36.78 20.42 -27.02
N VAL A 36 -36.28 21.32 -27.86
CA VAL A 36 -35.79 21.15 -29.22
C VAL A 36 -34.44 20.42 -29.17
N PRO A 37 -34.10 19.57 -30.16
CA PRO A 37 -32.77 18.97 -30.24
C PRO A 37 -31.75 20.03 -30.63
N ASP A 38 -31.16 20.69 -29.64
CA ASP A 38 -29.98 21.51 -29.85
C ASP A 38 -28.72 20.67 -29.59
N GLU A 39 -27.96 20.59 -30.67
CA GLU A 39 -26.57 20.19 -30.80
C GLU A 39 -25.68 20.74 -29.68
N ASP A 40 -25.50 19.98 -28.60
CA ASP A 40 -24.36 20.15 -27.68
C ASP A 40 -23.90 18.78 -27.17
N LEU A 41 -23.45 17.94 -28.10
CA LEU A 41 -22.70 16.72 -27.82
C LEU A 41 -21.21 17.00 -27.59
N GLU A 42 -20.85 18.09 -26.89
CA GLU A 42 -19.45 18.40 -26.60
C GLU A 42 -19.22 18.95 -25.19
N ALA A 43 -19.72 18.29 -24.15
CA ALA A 43 -19.24 18.54 -22.78
C ALA A 43 -19.46 17.39 -21.78
N ALA A 44 -19.11 16.15 -22.11
CA ALA A 44 -19.09 15.08 -21.09
C ALA A 44 -18.08 13.97 -21.38
N ASN A 45 -16.80 14.34 -21.52
CA ASN A 45 -15.70 13.39 -21.35
C ASN A 45 -14.64 13.94 -20.39
N ALA A 46 -15.10 14.64 -19.34
CA ALA A 46 -14.30 14.71 -18.12
C ALA A 46 -14.42 13.34 -17.44
N PRO A 47 -13.33 12.60 -17.22
CA PRO A 47 -13.39 11.41 -16.39
C PRO A 47 -13.97 11.84 -15.03
N PRO A 48 -14.87 11.03 -14.41
CA PRO A 48 -15.34 11.33 -13.07
C PRO A 48 -14.13 11.56 -12.15
N PRO A 49 -14.18 12.51 -11.20
CA PRO A 49 -13.10 12.66 -10.23
C PRO A 49 -12.89 11.29 -9.61
N LYS A 50 -11.67 10.74 -9.76
CA LYS A 50 -11.29 9.46 -9.14
C LYS A 50 -11.55 9.59 -7.65
N SER A 51 -12.69 9.03 -7.26
CA SER A 51 -13.02 8.42 -5.99
C SER A 51 -12.69 9.25 -4.74
N ALA A 52 -13.76 9.74 -4.13
CA ALA A 52 -13.86 9.99 -2.69
C ALA A 52 -13.72 8.67 -1.90
N GLU A 53 -12.57 8.01 -1.99
CA GLU A 53 -12.09 7.18 -0.90
C GLU A 53 -11.72 8.14 0.26
N PRO A 54 -11.71 7.72 1.53
CA PRO A 54 -11.04 8.47 2.58
C PRO A 54 -9.55 8.48 2.23
N GLN A 55 -9.15 9.38 1.34
CA GLN A 55 -7.79 9.55 0.89
C GLN A 55 -7.07 10.17 2.08
N LEU A 56 -6.45 9.31 2.91
CA LEU A 56 -5.47 9.75 3.90
C LEU A 56 -4.63 10.84 3.25
N SER A 57 -4.44 11.96 3.96
CA SER A 57 -3.56 13.01 3.48
C SER A 57 -2.17 12.45 3.20
N GLU A 58 -1.40 13.10 2.32
CA GLU A 58 -0.04 12.64 2.00
C GLU A 58 0.83 12.52 3.27
N GLU A 59 0.65 13.44 4.21
CA GLU A 59 1.33 13.43 5.50
C GLU A 59 0.93 12.23 6.36
N GLU A 60 -0.37 11.90 6.46
CA GLU A 60 -0.83 10.72 7.18
C GLU A 60 -0.32 9.42 6.57
N ARG A 61 -0.28 9.32 5.23
CA ARG A 61 0.30 8.15 4.55
C ARG A 61 1.78 8.01 4.85
N LEU A 62 2.51 9.12 4.87
CA LEU A 62 3.93 9.12 5.21
C LEU A 62 4.18 8.69 6.66
N GLU A 63 3.37 9.17 7.61
CA GLU A 63 3.50 8.77 9.02
C GLU A 63 3.15 7.29 9.22
N GLN A 64 2.10 6.79 8.56
CA GLN A 64 1.77 5.36 8.56
C GLN A 64 2.89 4.52 7.93
N ALA A 65 3.45 4.95 6.80
CA ALA A 65 4.57 4.28 6.15
C ALA A 65 5.80 4.20 7.05
N LYS A 66 6.12 5.28 7.78
CA LYS A 66 7.20 5.28 8.77
C LYS A 66 6.93 4.31 9.93
N GLY A 67 5.67 4.18 10.36
CA GLY A 67 5.25 3.20 11.37
C GLY A 67 5.56 1.77 10.93
N LEU A 68 5.05 1.40 9.75
CA LEU A 68 5.29 0.09 9.14
C LEU A 68 6.78 -0.16 8.90
N TYR A 69 7.51 0.85 8.44
CA TYR A 69 8.95 0.75 8.22
C TYR A 69 9.71 0.45 9.51
N ARG A 70 9.38 1.10 10.63
CA ARG A 70 10.03 0.82 11.92
C ARG A 70 9.75 -0.60 12.41
N GLU A 71 8.53 -1.09 12.21
CA GLU A 71 8.18 -2.46 12.55
C GLU A 71 8.93 -3.47 11.67
N ALA A 72 9.04 -3.17 10.37
CA ALA A 72 9.83 -3.96 9.43
C ALA A 72 11.32 -4.01 9.81
N GLU A 73 11.90 -2.88 10.23
CA GLU A 73 13.29 -2.83 10.70
C GLU A 73 13.48 -3.61 11.99
N ALA A 74 12.51 -3.61 12.90
CA ALA A 74 12.56 -4.43 14.11
C ALA A 74 12.60 -5.93 13.77
N LYS A 75 11.74 -6.38 12.84
CA LYS A 75 11.76 -7.76 12.35
C LYS A 75 13.05 -8.11 11.61
N ALA A 76 13.52 -7.22 10.76
CA ALA A 76 14.79 -7.37 10.04
C ALA A 76 15.98 -7.49 11.02
N ALA A 77 15.97 -6.75 12.13
CA ALA A 77 16.99 -6.84 13.17
C ALA A 77 16.98 -8.20 13.90
N GLU A 78 15.85 -8.90 13.90
CA GLU A 78 15.70 -10.27 14.40
C GLU A 78 15.95 -11.33 13.30
N GLU A 79 16.42 -10.92 12.12
CA GLU A 79 16.58 -11.75 10.92
C GLU A 79 15.27 -12.39 10.41
N ASP A 80 14.10 -11.89 10.87
CA ASP A 80 12.77 -12.26 10.37
C ASP A 80 12.46 -11.53 9.06
N TRP A 81 13.20 -11.86 8.01
CA TRP A 81 13.05 -11.25 6.68
C TRP A 81 11.70 -11.56 6.03
N VAL A 82 11.16 -12.77 6.29
CA VAL A 82 9.84 -13.20 5.80
C VAL A 82 8.73 -12.34 6.42
N GLY A 83 8.83 -12.02 7.71
CA GLY A 83 7.90 -11.12 8.38
C GLY A 83 8.13 -9.63 8.07
N ALA A 84 9.38 -9.21 7.83
CA ALA A 84 9.72 -7.82 7.53
C ALA A 84 9.26 -7.39 6.12
N LEU A 85 9.41 -8.27 5.14
CA LEU A 85 9.09 -8.01 3.73
C LEU A 85 7.69 -7.38 3.50
N PRO A 86 6.57 -7.98 3.97
CA PRO A 86 5.25 -7.42 3.72
C PRO A 86 5.05 -6.05 4.39
N LEU A 87 5.77 -5.75 5.47
CA LEU A 87 5.69 -4.44 6.14
C LEU A 87 6.41 -3.36 5.32
N TYR A 88 7.59 -3.67 4.75
CA TYR A 88 8.24 -2.77 3.80
C TYR A 88 7.40 -2.56 2.55
N GLU A 89 6.76 -3.60 2.02
CA GLU A 89 5.89 -3.49 0.84
C GLU A 89 4.71 -2.56 1.11
N GLN A 90 4.03 -2.73 2.24
CA GLN A 90 2.93 -1.84 2.65
C GLN A 90 3.41 -0.40 2.86
N ALA A 91 4.58 -0.20 3.49
CA ALA A 91 5.17 1.12 3.63
C ALA A 91 5.44 1.78 2.27
N TYR A 92 5.96 1.03 1.30
CA TYR A 92 6.20 1.55 -0.05
C TYR A 92 4.91 1.87 -0.80
N GLN A 93 3.87 1.04 -0.68
CA GLN A 93 2.57 1.26 -1.32
C GLN A 93 1.89 2.56 -0.85
N LEU A 94 2.11 2.96 0.40
CA LEU A 94 1.60 4.23 0.92
C LEU A 94 2.30 5.45 0.31
N VAL A 95 3.57 5.32 -0.08
CA VAL A 95 4.43 6.42 -0.57
C VAL A 95 5.38 5.96 -1.69
N PRO A 96 4.85 5.61 -2.88
CA PRO A 96 5.62 4.98 -3.96
C PRO A 96 6.72 5.87 -4.58
N GLY A 97 6.69 7.17 -4.33
CA GLY A 97 7.74 8.13 -4.75
C GLY A 97 8.94 8.21 -3.79
N LYS A 98 8.90 7.53 -2.64
CA LYS A 98 10.03 7.46 -1.71
C LYS A 98 10.87 6.23 -2.03
N HIS A 99 11.73 6.34 -3.05
CA HIS A 99 12.50 5.21 -3.59
C HIS A 99 13.38 4.48 -2.56
N GLY A 100 13.79 5.13 -1.47
CA GLY A 100 14.47 4.44 -0.36
C GLY A 100 13.67 3.27 0.24
N PHE A 101 12.33 3.32 0.22
CA PHE A 101 11.52 2.16 0.62
C PHE A 101 11.54 1.04 -0.41
N ALA A 102 11.65 1.34 -1.71
CA ALA A 102 11.80 0.32 -2.75
C ALA A 102 13.10 -0.48 -2.57
N LEU A 103 14.22 0.19 -2.23
CA LEU A 103 15.47 -0.49 -1.88
C LEU A 103 15.25 -1.49 -0.73
N LYS A 104 14.55 -1.06 0.33
CA LYS A 104 14.32 -1.88 1.52
C LYS A 104 13.43 -3.09 1.25
N VAL A 105 12.42 -2.95 0.38
CA VAL A 105 11.66 -4.09 -0.14
C VAL A 105 12.59 -5.06 -0.89
N GLY A 106 13.43 -4.54 -1.79
CA GLY A 106 14.36 -5.35 -2.58
C GLY A 106 15.35 -6.13 -1.71
N LEU A 107 15.96 -5.47 -0.72
CA LEU A 107 16.89 -6.09 0.24
C LEU A 107 16.18 -7.15 1.11
N ALA A 108 15.00 -6.84 1.65
CA ALA A 108 14.24 -7.80 2.45
C ALA A 108 13.80 -9.01 1.62
N ALA A 109 13.40 -8.80 0.37
CA ALA A 109 13.03 -9.87 -0.55
C ALA A 109 14.21 -10.79 -0.86
N GLU A 110 15.41 -10.25 -1.10
CA GLU A 110 16.62 -11.05 -1.30
C GLU A 110 16.91 -11.93 -0.08
N LYS A 111 16.84 -11.35 1.12
CA LYS A 111 17.06 -12.06 2.38
C LYS A 111 15.98 -13.10 2.69
N ALA A 112 14.74 -12.85 2.26
CA ALA A 112 13.64 -13.80 2.36
C ALA A 112 13.69 -14.90 1.28
N GLY A 113 14.60 -14.82 0.31
CA GLY A 113 14.73 -15.77 -0.80
C GLY A 113 13.73 -15.54 -1.95
N ASP A 114 13.03 -14.41 -1.97
CA ASP A 114 12.10 -14.01 -3.03
C ASP A 114 12.84 -13.21 -4.11
N CYS A 115 13.63 -13.91 -4.93
CA CYS A 115 14.52 -13.29 -5.92
C CYS A 115 13.78 -12.52 -7.01
N ALA A 116 12.62 -13.02 -7.45
CA ALA A 116 11.81 -12.33 -8.46
C ALA A 116 11.38 -10.93 -7.95
N LYS A 117 10.94 -10.87 -6.68
CA LYS A 117 10.59 -9.60 -6.05
C LYS A 117 11.82 -8.74 -5.79
N ALA A 118 12.91 -9.33 -5.30
CA ALA A 118 14.16 -8.62 -5.09
C ALA A 118 14.61 -7.90 -6.37
N THR A 119 14.69 -8.63 -7.48
CA THR A 119 15.04 -8.10 -8.80
C THR A 119 14.13 -6.95 -9.21
N THR A 120 12.81 -7.14 -9.09
CA THR A 120 11.82 -6.12 -9.46
C THR A 120 12.05 -4.80 -8.71
N TYR A 121 12.18 -4.87 -7.39
CA TYR A 121 12.29 -3.67 -6.55
C TYR A 121 13.67 -3.02 -6.60
N LEU A 122 14.74 -3.81 -6.69
CA LEU A 122 16.11 -3.29 -6.84
C LEU A 122 16.28 -2.63 -8.21
N GLN A 123 15.76 -3.21 -9.30
CA GLN A 123 15.77 -2.57 -10.62
C GLN A 123 14.99 -1.26 -10.62
N HIS A 124 13.80 -1.26 -10.00
CA HIS A 124 13.01 -0.04 -9.85
C HIS A 124 13.78 1.03 -9.07
N PHE A 125 14.46 0.66 -7.98
CA PHE A 125 15.31 1.57 -7.23
C PHE A 125 16.45 2.14 -8.08
N VAL A 126 17.24 1.29 -8.75
CA VAL A 126 18.37 1.74 -9.58
C VAL A 126 17.91 2.63 -10.74
N THR A 127 16.71 2.41 -11.26
CA THR A 127 16.12 3.18 -12.38
C THR A 127 15.64 4.57 -11.95
N TYR A 128 14.99 4.69 -10.79
CA TYR A 128 14.28 5.92 -10.41
C TYR A 128 14.88 6.68 -9.22
N ALA A 129 15.75 6.06 -8.42
CA ALA A 129 16.40 6.76 -7.32
C ALA A 129 17.41 7.79 -7.84
N THR A 130 17.37 8.99 -7.27
CA THR A 130 18.27 10.07 -7.68
C THR A 130 19.69 9.78 -7.20
N GLU A 131 20.66 9.86 -8.12
CA GLU A 131 22.04 9.47 -7.87
C GLU A 131 22.70 10.29 -6.77
N ASP A 132 22.48 11.60 -6.76
CA ASP A 132 23.01 12.54 -5.78
C ASP A 132 22.66 12.19 -4.33
N LYS A 133 21.52 11.50 -4.13
CA LYS A 133 21.01 11.11 -2.82
C LYS A 133 21.33 9.65 -2.47
N TYR A 134 21.49 8.80 -3.47
CA TYR A 134 21.50 7.34 -3.31
C TYR A 134 22.70 6.66 -3.98
N GLN A 135 23.79 7.36 -4.27
CA GLN A 135 24.93 6.81 -5.03
C GLN A 135 25.45 5.47 -4.47
N ASP A 136 25.70 5.39 -3.17
CA ASP A 136 26.21 4.17 -2.51
C ASP A 136 25.16 3.05 -2.53
N ASP A 137 23.91 3.40 -2.23
CA ASP A 137 22.79 2.46 -2.23
C ASP A 137 22.51 1.90 -3.64
N ARG A 138 22.67 2.71 -4.69
CA ARG A 138 22.52 2.28 -6.09
C ARG A 138 23.63 1.29 -6.45
N THR A 139 24.87 1.59 -6.07
CA THR A 139 25.99 0.66 -6.27
C THR A 139 25.75 -0.68 -5.56
N GLN A 140 25.23 -0.64 -4.32
CA GLN A 140 24.84 -1.85 -3.59
C GLN A 140 23.73 -2.63 -4.32
N ALA A 141 22.68 -1.95 -4.76
CA ALA A 141 21.56 -2.57 -5.45
C ALA A 141 21.98 -3.21 -6.78
N GLU A 142 22.83 -2.55 -7.56
CA GLU A 142 23.41 -3.08 -8.80
C GLU A 142 24.26 -4.33 -8.54
N ALA A 143 25.11 -4.29 -7.51
CA ALA A 143 25.92 -5.45 -7.13
C ALA A 143 25.03 -6.64 -6.71
N LEU A 144 23.95 -6.38 -5.97
CA LEU A 144 23.02 -7.42 -5.54
C LEU A 144 22.24 -8.01 -6.72
N LEU A 145 21.81 -7.18 -7.67
CA LEU A 145 21.17 -7.63 -8.91
C LEU A 145 22.08 -8.55 -9.72
N ALA A 146 23.35 -8.20 -9.86
CA ALA A 146 24.33 -9.04 -10.56
C ALA A 146 24.56 -10.38 -9.84
N ASP A 147 24.55 -10.39 -8.51
CA ASP A 147 24.66 -11.61 -7.72
C ASP A 147 23.43 -12.51 -7.83
N ILE A 148 22.22 -11.93 -7.81
CA ILE A 148 20.96 -12.63 -8.04
C ILE A 148 20.98 -13.33 -9.41
N GLU A 149 21.29 -12.58 -10.47
CA GLU A 149 21.38 -13.11 -11.85
C GLU A 149 22.39 -14.26 -11.95
N LYS A 150 23.58 -14.09 -11.35
CA LYS A 150 24.64 -15.11 -11.38
C LYS A 150 24.22 -16.41 -10.71
N ARG A 151 23.38 -16.35 -9.66
CA ARG A 151 22.88 -17.52 -8.96
C ARG A 151 21.72 -18.20 -9.68
N GLY A 152 21.21 -17.63 -10.78
CA GLY A 152 20.01 -18.15 -11.47
C GLY A 152 18.75 -17.98 -10.62
N CYS A 153 18.76 -16.95 -9.78
CA CYS A 153 17.61 -16.39 -9.11
C CYS A 153 17.21 -15.11 -9.87
#